data_AF-A0A7W9ZBX7-F1
#
_entry.id   AF-A0A7W9ZBX7-F1
#
_cell.length_a   1.000
_cell.length_b   1.000
_cell.length_c   1.000
_cell.angle_alpha   90.00
_cell.angle_beta   90.00
_cell.angle_gamma   90.00
#
_symmetry.space_group_name_H-M   'P 1'
#
loop_
_entity.id
_entity.type
_entity.pdbx_description
1 polymer ?
#
loop_
_entity_poly.entity_id
_entity_poly.type
_entity_poly.pdbx_seq_one_letter_code
_entity_poly.pdbx_strand_id
1 'polypeptide(L)' 'MNLYQTKLFTTLQKEYKNKYGVDISQFVKPTNSSIDFDKFEEEQLTLKQKNVIRSIQKNNEKKIILS' A
#
# COMPACT_ATOMS: atom_id res chain seq x y z
N MET A 1 -11.54 0.23 1.60
CA MET A 1 -12.32 -0.45 0.54
C MET A 1 -11.44 -1.53 -0.07
N ASN A 2 -11.92 -2.77 -0.23
CA ASN A 2 -11.14 -3.86 -0.82
C ASN A 2 -11.32 -3.86 -2.36
N LEU A 3 -10.24 -3.58 -3.10
CA LEU A 3 -10.24 -3.52 -4.57
C LEU A 3 -10.78 -4.81 -5.21
N TYR A 4 -10.45 -5.96 -4.62
CA TYR A 4 -10.85 -7.28 -5.11
C TYR A 4 -12.34 -7.59 -4.94
N GLN A 5 -13.04 -6.80 -4.13
CA GLN A 5 -14.48 -6.93 -3.89
C GLN A 5 -15.32 -5.94 -4.72
N THR A 6 -14.67 -5.10 -5.54
CA THR A 6 -15.40 -4.15 -6.38
C THR A 6 -16.17 -4.86 -7.50
N LYS A 7 -17.35 -4.33 -7.87
CA LYS A 7 -18.17 -4.88 -8.97
C LYS A 7 -17.42 -4.90 -10.29
N LEU A 8 -16.62 -3.87 -10.56
CA LEU A 8 -15.80 -3.78 -11.76
C LEU A 8 -14.77 -4.93 -11.81
N PHE A 9 -14.02 -5.14 -10.73
CA PHE A 9 -13.00 -6.17 -10.65
C PHE A 9 -13.58 -7.59 -10.82
N THR A 10 -14.69 -7.88 -10.13
CA THR A 10 -15.35 -9.19 -10.23
C THR A 10 -15.95 -9.47 -11.62
N THR A 11 -16.39 -8.44 -12.33
CA THR A 11 -16.89 -8.56 -13.71
C THR A 11 -15.75 -8.92 -14.68
N LEU A 12 -14.66 -8.15 -14.63
CA LEU A 12 -13.48 -8.41 -15.46
C LEU A 12 -12.84 -9.77 -15.17
N GLN A 13 -12.83 -10.19 -13.90
CA GLN A 13 -12.35 -11.52 -13.51
C GLN A 13 -13.17 -12.65 -14.15
N LYS A 14 -14.51 -12.52 -14.18
CA LYS A 14 -15.38 -13.51 -14.82
C LYS A 14 -15.17 -13.57 -16.33
N GLU A 15 -15.06 -12.42 -16.99
CA GLU A 15 -14.79 -12.36 -18.42
C GLU A 15 -13.46 -13.03 -18.78
N TYR A 16 -12.42 -12.75 -18.01
CA TYR A 16 -11.11 -13.37 -18.19
C TYR A 16 -11.16 -14.89 -18.00
N LYS A 17 -11.84 -15.37 -16.96
CA LYS A 17 -12.02 -16.80 -16.70
C LYS A 17 -12.77 -17.49 -17.84
N ASN A 18 -13.82 -16.87 -18.37
CA ASN A 18 -14.56 -17.41 -19.51
C ASN A 18 -13.71 -17.48 -20.77
N LYS A 19 -12.84 -16.48 -21.00
CA LYS A 19 -12.01 -16.40 -22.20
C LYS A 19 -10.80 -17.34 -22.18
N TYR A 20 -10.16 -17.50 -21.02
CA TYR A 20 -8.87 -18.21 -20.91
C TYR A 20 -8.92 -19.46 -20.04
N GLY A 21 -10.05 -19.74 -19.38
CA GLY A 21 -10.18 -20.87 -18.44
C GLY A 21 -9.38 -20.68 -17.13
N VAL A 22 -8.75 -19.52 -16.94
CA VAL A 22 -7.86 -19.25 -15.80
C VAL A 22 -8.60 -18.39 -14.77
N ASP A 23 -8.63 -18.86 -13.52
CA ASP A 23 -9.18 -18.10 -12.40
C ASP A 23 -8.11 -17.23 -11.75
N ILE A 24 -8.07 -15.95 -12.15
CA ILE A 24 -7.07 -15.00 -11.67
C ILE A 24 -7.13 -14.77 -10.15
N SER A 25 -8.28 -15.00 -9.49
CA SER A 25 -8.36 -14.83 -8.02
C SER A 25 -7.44 -15.76 -7.24
N GLN A 26 -7.09 -16.92 -7.80
CA GLN A 26 -6.17 -17.86 -7.15
C GLN A 26 -4.75 -17.29 -7.03
N PHE A 27 -4.40 -16.34 -7.90
CA PHE A 27 -3.10 -15.66 -7.92
C PHE A 27 -3.11 -14.36 -7.13
N VAL A 28 -4.30 -13.81 -6.90
CA VAL A 28 -4.52 -12.67 -6.02
C VAL A 28 -4.51 -13.19 -4.58
N LYS A 29 -3.32 -13.52 -4.08
CA LYS A 29 -3.16 -13.66 -2.63
C LYS A 29 -3.32 -12.27 -2.02
N PRO A 30 -4.12 -12.11 -0.95
CA PRO A 30 -3.93 -10.96 -0.08
C PRO A 30 -2.47 -11.05 0.36
N THR A 31 -1.66 -10.10 -0.11
CA THR A 31 -0.32 -9.90 0.40
C THR A 31 -0.50 -9.49 1.85
N ASN A 32 -0.58 -10.48 2.75
CA ASN A 32 -0.35 -10.32 4.18
C ASN A 32 1.12 -9.97 4.46
N SER A 33 1.87 -9.50 3.45
CA SER A 33 3.04 -8.68 3.70
C SER A 33 2.52 -7.43 4.38
N SER A 34 2.47 -7.46 5.71
CA SER A 34 2.61 -6.25 6.50
C SER A 34 3.86 -5.58 5.96
N ILE A 35 3.65 -4.52 5.16
CA ILE A 35 4.74 -3.75 4.62
C ILE A 35 5.33 -3.05 5.83
N ASP A 36 6.48 -3.56 6.27
CA ASP A 36 7.22 -3.01 7.38
C ASP A 36 7.95 -1.76 6.89
N PHE A 37 7.23 -0.63 6.96
CA PHE A 37 7.77 0.67 6.59
C PHE A 37 8.94 1.06 7.49
N ASP A 38 8.93 0.67 8.76
CA ASP A 38 10.02 0.97 9.69
C ASP A 38 11.31 0.28 9.24
N LYS A 39 11.23 -1.01 8.88
CA LYS A 39 12.35 -1.77 8.33
C LYS A 39 12.84 -1.19 6.99
N PHE A 40 11.91 -0.82 6.10
CA PHE A 40 12.28 -0.19 4.83
C PHE A 40 13.02 1.14 5.06
N GLU A 41 12.52 1.98 5.97
CA GLU A 41 13.14 3.25 6.32
C GLU A 41 14.53 3.04 6.93
N GLU A 42 14.71 2.00 7.74
CA GLU A 42 16.01 1.66 8.31
C GLU A 42 17.03 1.23 7.24
N GLU A 43 16.63 0.34 6.33
CA GLU A 43 17.52 -0.24 5.32
C GLU A 43 17.83 0.71 4.15
N GLN A 44 16.87 1.53 3.74
CA GLN A 44 16.95 2.27 2.48
C GLN A 44 17.24 3.76 2.64
N LEU A 45 16.99 4.36 3.80
CA LEU A 45 17.19 5.80 3.97
C LEU A 45 18.59 6.15 4.45
N THR A 46 19.14 7.20 3.84
CA THR A 46 20.37 7.84 4.32
C THR A 46 20.12 8.57 5.65
N LEU A 47 21.18 8.80 6.41
CA LEU A 47 21.12 9.53 7.68
C LEU A 47 20.44 10.91 7.54
N LYS A 48 20.71 11.63 6.44
CA LYS A 48 20.07 12.93 6.16
C LYS A 48 18.56 12.79 6.01
N GLN A 49 18.09 11.80 5.25
CA GLN A 49 16.66 11.56 5.02
C GLN A 49 15.95 11.16 6.33
N LYS A 50 16.56 10.28 7.14
CA LYS A 50 16.03 9.89 8.46
C LYS A 50 15.85 11.11 9.38
N ASN A 51 16.82 12.04 9.37
CA ASN A 51 16.72 13.25 10.18
C ASN A 51 15.61 14.21 9.71
N VAL A 52 15.36 14.29 8.41
CA VAL A 52 14.24 15.06 7.86
C VAL A 52 12.91 14.46 8.30
N ILE A 53 12.73 13.13 8.20
CA ILE A 53 11.51 12.44 8.64
C ILE A 53 11.27 12.67 10.13
N ARG A 54 12.29 12.52 10.98
CA ARG A 54 12.18 12.83 12.42
C ARG A 54 11.78 14.27 12.69
N SER A 55 12.31 15.21 11.91
CA SER A 55 11.96 16.62 12.00
C SER A 55 10.51 16.88 11.61
N ILE A 56 10.01 16.19 10.57
CA ILE A 56 8.61 16.25 10.14
C ILE A 56 7.71 15.63 11.22
N GLN A 57 8.02 14.45 11.75
CA GLN A 57 7.24 13.80 12.81
C GLN A 57 7.13 14.69 14.06
N LYS A 58 8.26 15.25 14.51
CA LYS A 58 8.31 16.21 15.63
C LYS A 58 7.50 17.48 15.38
N ASN A 59 7.39 17.91 14.12
CA ASN A 59 6.62 19.09 13.74
C ASN A 59 5.15 18.77 13.42
N ASN A 60 4.79 17.55 13.04
CA ASN A 60 3.39 17.15 12.85
C ASN A 60 2.62 17.09 14.18
N GLU A 61 3.29 16.88 15.31
CA GLU A 61 2.72 17.09 16.66
C GLU A 61 2.42 18.57 16.94
N LYS A 62 3.13 19.49 16.27
CA LYS A 62 2.81 20.91 16.25
C LYS A 62 1.87 21.17 15.08
N LYS A 63 0.58 20.87 15.27
CA LYS A 63 -0.50 21.31 14.40
C LYS A 63 -0.19 22.73 13.92
N ILE A 64 0.17 22.89 12.64
CA ILE A 64 0.37 24.23 12.07
C ILE A 64 -1.00 24.88 12.11
N ILE A 65 -1.27 25.68 13.14
CA ILE A 65 -2.40 26.59 13.15
C ILE A 65 -1.94 27.74 12.28
N LEU A 66 -2.33 27.70 10.99
CA LEU A 66 -2.34 28.90 10.17
C LEU A 66 -3.50 29.75 10.69
N SER A 67 -3.22 30.59 11.69
CA SER A 67 -4.11 31.64 12.17
C SER A 67 -4.04 32.86 11.27
#